data_AF-A0A843CAW9-F1
#
_entry.id   AF-A0A843CAW9-F1
#
_cell.length_a   1.000
_cell.length_b   1.000
_cell.length_c   1.000
_cell.angle_alpha   90.00
_cell.angle_beta   90.00
_cell.angle_gamma   90.00
#
_symmetry.space_group_name_H-M   'P 1'
#
loop_
_entity.id
_entity.type
_entity.pdbx_description
1 polymer ?
#
loop_
_entity_poly.entity_id
_entity_poly.type
_entity_poly.pdbx_seq_one_letter_code
_entity_poly.pdbx_strand_id
1 'polypeptide(L)'
;NYIQKRVMNKYFNTGIQQALNIVVFKLLKTNMLYPVSDEHKYTDHKNNILPDVHLLPEGTTSIDLAKHVHTKLAENYVLAIDAKTGIRLPKEHILNHKDVIKFVTRKPVKKKRK
;
A
#
# COMPACT_ATOMS: atom_id res chain seq x y z
N ASN A 1 31.62 -15.43 -11.42
CA ASN A 1 30.87 -14.31 -12.03
C ASN A 1 30.71 -14.33 -13.57
N TYR A 2 31.21 -15.33 -14.29
CA TYR A 2 31.08 -15.37 -15.77
C TYR A 2 29.79 -16.06 -16.28
N ILE A 3 29.32 -17.10 -15.59
CA ILE A 3 28.18 -17.94 -16.01
C ILE A 3 26.83 -17.22 -15.81
N GLN A 4 26.58 -16.58 -14.65
CA GLN A 4 25.35 -15.82 -14.41
C GLN A 4 25.13 -14.73 -15.48
N LYS A 5 26.17 -13.96 -15.80
CA LYS A 5 26.08 -12.81 -16.71
C LYS A 5 25.83 -13.21 -18.18
N ARG A 6 26.25 -14.41 -18.61
CA ARG A 6 26.15 -14.87 -20.00
C ARG A 6 24.95 -15.78 -20.26
N VAL A 7 24.52 -16.55 -19.26
CA VAL A 7 23.41 -17.51 -19.38
C VAL A 7 22.12 -16.93 -18.79
N MET A 8 22.15 -16.37 -17.58
CA MET A 8 20.91 -15.87 -16.93
C MET A 8 20.40 -14.56 -17.52
N ASN A 9 21.27 -13.66 -18.00
CA ASN A 9 20.83 -12.43 -18.69
C ASN A 9 20.18 -12.70 -20.05
N LYS A 10 20.54 -13.81 -20.71
CA LYS A 10 19.99 -14.19 -22.02
C LYS A 10 18.59 -14.80 -21.89
N TYR A 11 18.24 -15.28 -20.70
CA TYR A 11 16.97 -15.91 -20.35
C TYR A 11 16.36 -15.29 -19.08
N PHE A 12 16.18 -13.96 -18.99
CA PHE A 12 15.35 -13.32 -17.94
C PHE A 12 15.43 -14.01 -16.55
N ASN A 13 16.62 -14.10 -15.94
CA ASN A 13 16.85 -14.83 -14.68
C ASN A 13 16.47 -16.34 -14.77
N THR A 14 15.56 -16.81 -13.90
CA THR A 14 15.07 -18.21 -13.87
C THR A 14 13.57 -18.30 -14.21
N GLY A 15 12.92 -17.17 -14.51
CA GLY A 15 11.46 -17.09 -14.70
C GLY A 15 10.61 -17.23 -13.43
N ILE A 16 11.17 -17.67 -12.29
CA ILE A 16 10.41 -17.92 -11.04
C ILE A 16 9.71 -16.65 -10.55
N GLN A 17 10.41 -15.51 -10.51
CA GLN A 17 9.81 -14.24 -10.09
C GLN A 17 8.68 -13.80 -11.03
N GLN A 18 8.82 -14.07 -12.34
CA GLN A 18 7.79 -13.73 -13.32
C GLN A 18 6.55 -14.60 -13.12
N ALA A 19 6.74 -15.91 -12.93
CA ALA A 19 5.64 -16.83 -12.64
C ALA A 19 4.88 -16.42 -11.37
N LEU A 20 5.59 -16.13 -10.28
CA LEU A 20 4.98 -15.64 -9.03
C LEU A 20 4.23 -14.33 -9.23
N ASN A 21 4.83 -13.35 -9.92
CA ASN A 21 4.17 -12.07 -10.19
C ASN A 21 2.91 -12.25 -11.04
N ILE A 22 2.92 -13.14 -12.03
CA ILE A 22 1.74 -13.43 -12.86
C ILE A 22 0.65 -14.07 -12.00
N VAL A 23 0.98 -15.06 -11.18
CA VAL A 23 0.00 -15.72 -10.31
C VAL A 23 -0.63 -14.71 -9.34
N VAL A 24 0.18 -13.93 -8.64
CA VAL A 24 -0.31 -13.01 -7.60
C VAL A 24 -1.06 -11.82 -8.21
N PHE A 25 -0.50 -11.15 -9.21
CA PHE A 25 -1.06 -9.89 -9.70
C PHE A 25 -2.03 -10.07 -10.87
N LYS A 26 -1.84 -11.06 -11.74
CA LYS A 26 -2.72 -11.26 -12.92
C LYS A 26 -3.81 -12.30 -12.68
N LEU A 27 -3.47 -13.44 -12.07
CA LEU A 27 -4.45 -14.51 -11.86
C LEU A 27 -5.31 -14.25 -10.62
N LEU A 28 -4.69 -13.95 -9.49
CA LEU A 28 -5.39 -13.63 -8.24
C LEU A 28 -5.90 -12.18 -8.20
N LYS A 29 -5.55 -11.35 -9.21
CA LYS A 29 -5.96 -9.95 -9.33
C LYS A 29 -5.77 -9.18 -8.03
N THR A 30 -4.56 -9.22 -7.48
CA THR A 30 -4.24 -8.49 -6.25
C THR A 30 -3.48 -7.20 -6.56
N ASN A 31 -3.81 -6.15 -5.82
CA ASN A 31 -3.15 -4.87 -5.83
C ASN A 31 -2.22 -4.76 -4.62
N MET A 32 -1.04 -4.21 -4.87
CA MET A 32 -0.02 -3.96 -3.86
C MET A 32 -0.20 -2.53 -3.34
N LEU A 33 -0.48 -2.36 -2.06
CA LEU A 33 -0.86 -1.08 -1.47
C LEU A 33 0.07 -0.73 -0.30
N TYR A 34 0.52 0.51 -0.26
CA TYR A 34 1.52 0.98 0.71
C TYR A 34 0.93 2.02 1.65
N PRO A 35 0.52 1.66 2.87
CA PRO A 35 0.10 2.62 3.86
C PRO A 35 1.31 3.40 4.39
N VAL A 36 1.21 4.72 4.44
CA VAL A 36 2.26 5.61 4.98
C VAL A 36 1.66 6.63 5.93
N SER A 37 2.46 7.08 6.90
CA SER A 37 2.04 8.13 7.86
C SER A 37 2.37 9.53 7.34
N ASP A 38 3.49 9.68 6.63
CA ASP A 38 3.92 10.91 5.97
C ASP A 38 3.90 10.76 4.44
N GLU A 39 3.23 11.68 3.76
CA GLU A 39 3.08 11.69 2.30
C GLU A 39 4.30 12.25 1.57
N HIS A 40 5.09 13.12 2.22
CA HIS A 40 6.25 13.74 1.59
C HIS A 40 7.49 12.86 1.67
N LYS A 41 7.63 12.14 2.78
CA LYS A 41 8.77 11.28 3.05
C LYS A 41 8.50 9.81 2.74
N TYR A 42 7.23 9.45 2.51
CA TYR A 42 6.78 8.06 2.42
C TYR A 42 7.20 7.24 3.64
N THR A 43 7.26 7.88 4.81
CA THR A 43 7.75 7.27 6.04
C THR A 43 6.66 7.01 7.05
N ASP A 44 6.92 6.06 7.94
CA ASP A 44 6.18 5.94 9.21
C ASP A 44 6.72 6.88 10.30
N HIS A 45 6.06 6.90 11.46
CA HIS A 45 6.47 7.55 12.70
C HIS A 45 7.90 7.21 13.16
N LYS A 46 8.43 6.05 12.75
CA LYS A 46 9.81 5.62 13.03
C LYS A 46 10.83 6.03 11.95
N ASN A 47 10.43 6.86 10.98
CA ASN A 47 11.23 7.24 9.80
C ASN A 47 11.60 6.06 8.86
N ASN A 48 10.88 4.94 8.94
CA ASN A 48 11.06 3.84 7.99
C ASN A 48 10.37 4.18 6.67
N ILE A 49 11.10 4.13 5.55
CA ILE A 49 10.56 4.43 4.21
C ILE A 49 9.77 3.21 3.71
N LEU A 50 8.53 3.43 3.30
CA LEU A 50 7.59 2.40 2.83
C LEU A 50 7.58 1.19 3.77
N PRO A 51 7.13 1.38 5.03
CA PRO A 51 7.30 0.41 6.11
C PRO A 51 6.64 -0.93 5.77
N ASP A 52 5.42 -0.88 5.24
CA ASP A 52 4.54 -2.02 5.07
C ASP A 52 3.94 -2.04 3.67
N VAL A 53 3.55 -3.24 3.24
CA VAL A 53 2.86 -3.48 1.97
C VAL A 53 1.76 -4.50 2.16
N HIS A 54 0.56 -4.18 1.66
CA HIS A 54 -0.60 -5.07 1.72
C HIS A 54 -0.99 -5.51 0.31
N LEU A 55 -1.24 -6.81 0.17
CA LEU A 55 -1.78 -7.41 -1.04
C LEU A 55 -3.29 -7.58 -0.85
N LEU A 56 -4.08 -6.75 -1.51
CA LEU A 56 -5.54 -6.79 -1.42
C LEU A 56 -6.15 -7.04 -2.80
N PRO A 57 -7.34 -7.66 -2.90
CA PRO A 57 -7.99 -7.87 -4.18
C PRO A 57 -8.22 -6.56 -4.95
N GLU A 58 -8.28 -6.67 -6.27
CA GLU A 58 -8.74 -5.58 -7.14
C GLU A 58 -10.15 -5.11 -6.72
N GLY A 59 -10.42 -3.81 -6.81
CA GLY A 59 -11.67 -3.21 -6.35
C GLY A 59 -11.68 -2.81 -4.87
N THR A 60 -10.61 -3.08 -4.12
CA THR A 60 -10.50 -2.66 -2.72
C THR A 60 -10.55 -1.13 -2.60
N THR A 61 -11.36 -0.63 -1.67
CA THR A 61 -11.50 0.81 -1.42
C THR A 61 -10.50 1.33 -0.40
N SER A 62 -10.31 2.65 -0.38
CA SER A 62 -9.45 3.31 0.62
C SER A 62 -9.85 3.03 2.07
N ILE A 63 -11.16 2.92 2.36
CA ILE A 63 -11.63 2.56 3.71
C ILE A 63 -11.38 1.08 4.05
N ASP A 64 -11.41 0.19 3.06
CA ASP A 64 -11.14 -1.23 3.30
C ASP A 64 -9.66 -1.49 3.58
N LEU A 65 -8.75 -0.77 2.92
CA LEU A 65 -7.33 -0.76 3.29
C LEU A 65 -7.15 -0.24 4.73
N ALA A 66 -7.85 0.82 5.12
CA ALA A 66 -7.78 1.33 6.50
C ALA A 66 -8.26 0.30 7.52
N LYS A 67 -9.35 -0.43 7.24
CA LYS A 67 -9.84 -1.54 8.08
C LYS A 67 -8.81 -2.67 8.19
N HIS A 68 -8.16 -3.01 7.07
CA HIS A 68 -7.16 -4.07 7.00
C HIS A 68 -5.91 -3.74 7.83
N VAL A 69 -5.49 -2.46 7.85
CA VAL A 69 -4.39 -2.01 8.73
C VAL A 69 -4.82 -2.02 10.19
N HIS A 70 -5.93 -1.34 10.53
CA HIS A 70 -6.52 -1.40 11.86
C HIS A 70 -7.97 -0.89 11.86
N THR A 71 -8.87 -1.63 12.50
CA THR A 71 -10.26 -1.21 12.74
C THR A 71 -10.42 0.23 13.27
N LYS A 72 -9.55 0.69 14.18
CA LYS A 72 -9.59 2.04 14.76
C LYS A 72 -9.26 3.15 13.76
N LEU A 73 -8.43 2.85 12.75
CA LEU A 73 -8.16 3.75 11.63
C LEU A 73 -9.41 3.92 10.77
N ALA A 74 -10.15 2.83 10.52
CA ALA A 74 -11.40 2.86 9.79
C ALA A 74 -12.52 3.61 10.52
N GLU A 75 -12.67 3.41 11.84
CA GLU A 75 -13.67 4.12 12.67
C GLU A 75 -13.47 5.64 12.65
N ASN A 76 -12.21 6.08 12.72
CA ASN A 76 -11.86 7.50 12.75
C ASN A 76 -11.51 8.05 11.37
N TYR A 77 -11.82 7.32 10.29
CA TYR A 77 -11.45 7.67 8.93
C TYR A 77 -12.15 8.93 8.44
N VAL A 78 -11.36 9.92 8.02
CA VAL A 78 -11.87 11.15 7.40
C VAL A 78 -11.68 11.07 5.88
N LEU A 79 -10.43 10.95 5.44
CA LEU A 79 -10.05 10.90 4.03
C LEU A 79 -8.71 10.16 3.87
N ALA A 80 -8.41 9.75 2.64
CA ALA A 80 -7.08 9.29 2.26
C ALA A 80 -6.41 10.35 1.39
N ILE A 81 -5.09 10.31 1.34
CA ILE A 81 -4.30 11.10 0.39
C ILE A 81 -3.42 10.12 -0.37
N ASP A 82 -3.45 10.21 -1.71
CA ASP A 82 -2.44 9.55 -2.53
C ASP A 82 -1.14 10.34 -2.41
N ALA A 83 -0.13 9.74 -1.79
CA ALA A 83 1.14 10.37 -1.52
C ALA A 83 1.98 10.60 -2.80
N LYS A 84 1.64 9.98 -3.95
CA LYS A 84 2.31 10.27 -5.23
C LYS A 84 1.82 11.55 -5.87
N THR A 85 0.49 11.75 -5.87
CA THR A 85 -0.15 12.89 -6.55
C THR A 85 -0.50 14.03 -5.60
N GLY A 86 -0.52 13.78 -4.28
CA GLY A 86 -0.99 14.71 -3.26
C GLY A 86 -2.52 14.90 -3.28
N ILE A 87 -3.25 14.09 -4.04
CA ILE A 87 -4.70 14.24 -4.21
C ILE A 87 -5.44 13.58 -3.04
N ARG A 88 -6.45 14.28 -2.53
CA ARG A 88 -7.36 13.74 -1.51
C ARG A 88 -8.34 12.77 -2.16
N LEU A 89 -8.39 11.56 -1.63
CA LEU A 89 -9.23 10.47 -2.09
C LEU A 89 -10.47 10.33 -1.19
N PRO A 90 -11.67 10.19 -1.78
CA PRO A 90 -12.87 9.86 -1.03
C PRO A 90 -12.83 8.43 -0.48
N LYS A 91 -13.69 8.13 0.49
CA LYS A 91 -13.79 6.80 1.15
C LYS A 91 -13.97 5.64 0.16
N GLU A 92 -14.78 5.86 -0.85
CA GLU A 92 -15.16 4.86 -1.86
C GLU A 92 -14.18 4.78 -3.04
N HIS A 93 -13.08 5.54 -3.00
CA HIS A 93 -12.08 5.47 -4.06
C HIS A 93 -11.46 4.07 -4.13
N ILE A 94 -11.51 3.48 -5.32
CA ILE A 94 -10.91 2.18 -5.62
C ILE A 94 -9.40 2.37 -5.79
N LEU A 95 -8.62 1.61 -5.03
CA LEU A 95 -7.17 1.68 -5.04
C LEU A 95 -6.55 0.85 -6.16
N ASN A 96 -5.54 1.41 -6.79
CA ASN A 96 -4.79 0.80 -7.89
C ASN A 96 -3.50 0.14 -7.40
N HIS A 97 -2.94 -0.71 -8.27
CA HIS A 97 -1.69 -1.40 -7.99
C HIS A 97 -0.54 -0.39 -7.77
N LYS A 98 0.20 -0.57 -6.67
CA LYS A 98 1.30 0.28 -6.17
C LYS A 98 0.87 1.62 -5.57
N ASP A 99 -0.40 1.82 -5.22
CA ASP A 99 -0.80 3.08 -4.59
C ASP A 99 -0.17 3.25 -3.21
N VAL A 100 0.21 4.49 -2.90
CA VAL A 100 0.82 4.87 -1.63
C VAL A 100 -0.13 5.80 -0.90
N ILE A 101 -0.71 5.31 0.19
CA ILE A 101 -1.89 5.92 0.79
C ILE A 101 -1.58 6.39 2.20
N LYS A 102 -1.85 7.68 2.44
CA LYS A 102 -1.85 8.26 3.78
C LYS A 102 -3.27 8.38 4.30
N PHE A 103 -3.50 7.85 5.50
CA PHE A 103 -4.78 7.97 6.17
C PHE A 103 -4.85 9.23 7.02
N VAL A 104 -5.88 10.03 6.81
CA VAL A 104 -6.21 11.16 7.68
C VAL A 104 -7.34 10.72 8.61
N THR A 105 -7.01 10.65 9.90
CA THR A 105 -7.97 10.30 10.95
C THR A 105 -8.34 11.50 11.79
N ARG A 106 -9.55 11.48 12.36
CA ARG A 106 -9.98 12.48 13.33
C ARG A 106 -9.23 12.23 14.65
N LYS A 107 -8.61 13.27 15.21
CA LYS A 107 -8.02 13.18 16.56
C LYS A 107 -9.13 12.82 17.56
N PRO A 108 -8.96 11.78 18.39
CA PRO A 108 -9.94 11.48 19.43
C PRO A 108 -9.99 12.66 20.41
N VAL A 109 -11.17 13.23 20.61
CA VAL A 109 -11.39 14.28 21.62
C VAL A 109 -11.15 13.64 22.98
N LYS A 110 -10.09 14.04 23.69
CA LYS A 110 -9.85 13.61 25.07
C LYS A 110 -11.05 14.04 25.90
N LYS A 111 -11.90 13.10 26.35
CA LYS A 111 -12.88 13.36 27.41
C LYS A 111 -12.09 13.84 28.63
N LYS A 112 -12.22 15.12 29.01
CA LYS A 112 -11.78 15.59 30.32
C LYS A 112 -12.50 14.72 31.35
N ARG A 113 -11.75 13.90 32.09
CA ARG A 113 -12.25 13.27 33.31
C ARG A 113 -12.62 14.42 34.26
N LYS A 114 -13.92 14.54 34.54
CA LYS A 114 -14.41 15.36 35.66
C LYS A 114 -14.12 14.61 36.96
#